data_AF-A0A3M1I4X2-F1
#
_entry.id   AF-A0A3M1I4X2-F1
#
_cell.length_a   1.000
_cell.length_b   1.000
_cell.length_c   1.000
_cell.angle_alpha   90.00
_cell.angle_beta   90.00
_cell.angle_gamma   90.00
#
_symmetry.space_group_name_H-M   'P 1'
#
loop_
_entity.id
_entity.type
_entity.pdbx_description
1 polymer ?
#
loop_
_entity_poly.entity_id
_entity_poly.type
_entity_poly.pdbx_seq_one_letter_code
_entity_poly.pdbx_strand_id
1 'polypeptide(L)'
;MSSFEQKATAWLKQAENDLAWAEDSFQSGYFAQVCFICQQVGEKALKAVAYARGANEVRSHSIKQIARDLNLNGEILKAASILDLYYTTGRYPDVLPDHLPPFEFFTQEQAEEALNLAKTILQIAQKEL
;
A
#
# COMPACT_ATOMS: atom_id res chain seq x y z
N MET A 1 15.28 14.15 -17.14
CA MET A 1 14.24 13.98 -16.13
C MET A 1 14.46 14.98 -15.01
N SER A 2 13.41 15.65 -14.54
CA SER A 2 13.47 16.50 -13.35
C SER A 2 13.75 15.65 -12.09
N SER A 3 14.21 16.29 -10.99
CA SER A 3 14.40 15.59 -9.70
C SER A 3 13.09 14.94 -9.20
N PHE A 4 11.95 15.59 -9.50
CA PHE A 4 10.62 15.09 -9.17
C PHE A 4 10.26 13.83 -9.96
N GLU A 5 10.52 13.80 -11.27
CA GLU A 5 10.29 12.62 -12.13
C GLU A 5 11.15 11.43 -11.71
N GLN A 6 12.40 11.67 -11.33
CA GLN A 6 13.29 10.62 -10.82
C GLN A 6 12.79 10.03 -9.50
N LYS A 7 12.36 10.90 -8.57
CA LYS A 7 11.73 10.46 -7.31
C LYS A 7 10.47 9.66 -7.58
N ALA A 8 9.54 10.20 -8.38
CA ALA A 8 8.29 9.53 -8.73
C ALA A 8 8.55 8.13 -9.31
N THR A 9 9.49 8.03 -10.27
CA THR A 9 9.88 6.76 -10.88
C THR A 9 10.46 5.78 -9.85
N ALA A 10 11.32 6.24 -8.94
CA ALA A 10 11.91 5.38 -7.91
C ALA A 10 10.86 4.83 -6.94
N TRP A 11 9.92 5.68 -6.49
CA TRP A 11 8.83 5.27 -5.61
C TRP A 11 7.88 4.29 -6.29
N LEU A 12 7.55 4.52 -7.57
CA LEU A 12 6.66 3.64 -8.33
C LEU A 12 7.31 2.26 -8.54
N LYS A 13 8.58 2.21 -8.94
CA LYS A 13 9.33 0.95 -9.11
C LYS A 13 9.42 0.15 -7.81
N GLN A 14 9.56 0.82 -6.66
CA GLN A 14 9.54 0.13 -5.38
C GLN A 14 8.15 -0.45 -5.09
N ALA A 15 7.08 0.28 -5.38
CA ALA A 15 5.71 -0.24 -5.21
C ALA A 15 5.44 -1.46 -6.10
N GLU A 16 5.95 -1.46 -7.35
CA GLU A 16 5.88 -2.61 -8.26
C GLU A 16 6.63 -3.83 -7.72
N ASN A 17 7.84 -3.63 -7.19
CA ASN A 17 8.63 -4.70 -6.60
C ASN A 17 8.00 -5.25 -5.31
N ASP A 18 7.44 -4.38 -4.47
CA ASP A 18 6.74 -4.79 -3.25
C ASP A 18 5.48 -5.60 -3.60
N LEU A 19 4.77 -5.26 -4.68
CA LEU A 19 3.62 -6.05 -5.13
C LEU A 19 4.04 -7.46 -5.54
N ALA A 20 5.12 -7.59 -6.31
CA ALA A 20 5.65 -8.91 -6.67
C ALA A 20 6.03 -9.72 -5.42
N TRP A 21 6.64 -9.07 -4.42
CA TRP A 21 6.95 -9.72 -3.14
C TRP A 21 5.69 -10.14 -2.37
N ALA A 22 4.64 -9.33 -2.39
CA ALA A 22 3.35 -9.69 -1.80
C ALA A 22 2.72 -10.91 -2.50
N GLU A 23 2.82 -11.00 -3.82
CA GLU A 23 2.32 -12.15 -4.58
C GLU A 23 3.08 -13.44 -4.24
N ASP A 24 4.41 -13.40 -4.18
CA ASP A 24 5.24 -14.55 -3.77
C ASP A 24 4.95 -14.98 -2.32
N SER A 25 4.77 -14.00 -1.43
CA SER A 25 4.44 -14.23 -0.02
C SER A 25 3.05 -14.86 0.15
N PHE A 26 2.11 -14.49 -0.71
CA PHE A 26 0.77 -15.07 -0.73
C PHE A 26 0.81 -16.54 -1.11
N GLN A 27 1.57 -16.92 -2.14
CA GLN A 27 1.78 -18.32 -2.50
C GLN A 27 2.42 -19.13 -1.37
N SER A 28 3.23 -18.46 -0.54
CA SER A 28 3.92 -19.05 0.61
C SER A 28 3.10 -19.08 1.90
N GLY A 29 1.87 -18.56 1.90
CA GLY A 29 0.97 -18.58 3.06
C GLY A 29 1.23 -17.51 4.12
N TYR A 30 2.05 -16.49 3.83
CA TYR A 30 2.40 -15.42 4.79
C TYR A 30 1.37 -14.28 4.78
N PHE A 31 0.10 -14.61 5.09
CA PHE A 31 -1.04 -13.71 4.86
C PHE A 31 -0.98 -12.37 5.61
N ALA A 32 -0.49 -12.36 6.85
CA ALA A 32 -0.31 -11.11 7.61
C ALA A 32 0.72 -10.19 6.95
N GLN A 33 1.83 -10.76 6.47
CA GLN A 33 2.87 -10.04 5.74
C GLN A 33 2.35 -9.54 4.41
N VAL A 34 1.57 -10.33 3.68
CA VAL A 34 0.90 -9.90 2.44
C VAL A 34 0.05 -8.66 2.69
N CYS A 35 -0.80 -8.67 3.72
CA CYS A 35 -1.64 -7.53 4.06
C CYS A 35 -0.82 -6.26 4.36
N PHE A 36 0.25 -6.40 5.14
CA PHE A 36 1.17 -5.30 5.45
C PHE A 36 1.89 -4.77 4.21
N ILE A 37 2.44 -5.65 3.36
CA ILE A 37 3.15 -5.27 2.14
C ILE A 37 2.18 -4.60 1.15
N CYS A 38 0.93 -5.07 1.04
CA CYS A 38 -0.09 -4.44 0.21
C CYS A 38 -0.42 -3.00 0.66
N GLN A 39 -0.40 -2.73 1.96
CA GLN A 39 -0.48 -1.34 2.46
C GLN A 39 0.74 -0.53 2.01
N GLN A 40 1.95 -1.08 2.07
CA GLN A 40 3.17 -0.41 1.61
C GLN A 40 3.15 -0.13 0.10
N VAL A 41 2.64 -1.05 -0.72
CA VAL A 41 2.42 -0.86 -2.17
C VAL A 41 1.55 0.37 -2.40
N GLY A 42 0.39 0.45 -1.73
CA GLY A 42 -0.51 1.59 -1.87
C GLY A 42 0.11 2.92 -1.41
N GLU A 43 0.85 2.91 -0.28
CA GLU A 43 1.55 4.09 0.24
C GLU A 43 2.59 4.60 -0.77
N LYS A 44 3.46 3.71 -1.26
CA LYS A 44 4.56 4.05 -2.18
C LYS A 44 4.03 4.48 -3.55
N ALA A 45 2.98 3.83 -4.05
CA ALA A 45 2.32 4.20 -5.29
C ALA A 45 1.76 5.62 -5.24
N LEU A 46 1.03 6.00 -4.17
CA LEU A 46 0.51 7.36 -4.06
C LEU A 46 1.59 8.40 -3.76
N LYS A 47 2.67 8.03 -3.07
CA LYS A 47 3.86 8.90 -2.94
C LYS A 47 4.49 9.19 -4.30
N ALA A 48 4.55 8.21 -5.21
CA ALA A 48 5.03 8.42 -6.57
C ALA A 48 4.19 9.49 -7.30
N VAL A 49 2.86 9.39 -7.23
CA VAL A 49 1.95 10.40 -7.82
C VAL A 49 2.19 11.79 -7.22
N ALA A 50 2.35 11.88 -5.90
CA ALA A 50 2.64 13.15 -5.24
C ALA A 50 3.94 13.79 -5.73
N TYR A 51 5.02 13.00 -5.86
CA TYR A 51 6.28 13.50 -6.42
C TYR A 51 6.14 13.91 -7.88
N ALA A 52 5.41 13.16 -8.70
CA ALA A 52 5.14 13.52 -10.10
C ALA A 52 4.40 14.85 -10.21
N ARG A 53 3.52 15.16 -9.26
CA ARG A 53 2.81 16.43 -9.14
C ARG A 53 3.60 17.55 -8.42
N GLY A 54 4.90 17.35 -8.18
CA GLY A 54 5.79 18.38 -7.66
C GLY A 54 5.85 18.49 -6.13
N ALA A 55 5.38 17.49 -5.38
CA ALA A 55 5.55 17.48 -3.92
C ALA A 55 7.03 17.41 -3.54
N ASN A 56 7.47 18.27 -2.62
CA ASN A 56 8.85 18.21 -2.10
C ASN A 56 9.08 17.02 -1.17
N GLU A 57 8.05 16.68 -0.37
CA GLU A 57 8.09 15.63 0.64
C GLU A 57 6.66 15.11 0.92
N VAL A 58 6.54 13.82 1.24
CA VAL A 58 5.29 13.20 1.71
C VAL A 58 5.57 12.36 2.96
N ARG A 59 5.18 12.87 4.14
CA ARG A 59 5.48 12.24 5.44
C ARG A 59 4.43 11.26 5.96
N SER A 60 3.23 11.27 5.39
CA SER A 60 2.15 10.39 5.84
C SER A 60 2.44 8.92 5.50
N HIS A 61 2.00 8.02 6.37
CA HIS A 61 1.87 6.58 6.12
C HIS A 61 0.43 6.15 5.84
N SER A 62 -0.55 7.02 6.11
CA SER A 62 -1.94 6.78 5.72
C SER A 62 -2.09 7.03 4.23
N ILE A 63 -2.39 5.97 3.48
CA ILE A 63 -2.72 6.00 2.06
C ILE A 63 -3.95 6.90 1.87
N LYS A 64 -4.92 6.82 2.77
CA LYS A 64 -6.15 7.60 2.70
C LYS A 64 -5.87 9.10 2.80
N GLN A 65 -4.97 9.50 3.69
CA GLN A 65 -4.56 10.89 3.81
C GLN A 65 -3.84 11.37 2.55
N ILE A 66 -2.90 10.58 2.03
CA ILE A 66 -2.17 10.91 0.79
C ILE A 66 -3.14 11.05 -0.39
N ALA A 67 -4.10 10.12 -0.53
CA ALA A 67 -5.13 10.18 -1.58
C ALA A 67 -5.94 11.46 -1.50
N ARG A 68 -6.36 11.88 -0.30
CA ARG A 68 -7.10 13.14 -0.08
C ARG A 68 -6.26 14.36 -0.46
N ASP A 69 -5.01 14.40 -0.04
CA ASP A 69 -4.09 15.51 -0.36
C ASP A 69 -3.86 15.63 -1.88
N LEU A 70 -3.96 14.50 -2.60
CA LEU A 70 -3.91 14.43 -4.06
C LEU A 70 -5.27 14.64 -4.74
N ASN A 71 -6.35 14.93 -4.01
CA ASN A 71 -7.72 15.01 -4.53
C ASN A 71 -8.18 13.75 -5.28
N LEU A 72 -7.62 12.57 -4.95
CA LEU A 72 -8.02 11.28 -5.48
C LEU A 72 -9.21 10.75 -4.67
N ASN A 73 -10.26 10.30 -5.36
CA ASN A 73 -11.54 9.95 -4.77
C ASN A 73 -12.05 8.58 -5.26
N GLY A 74 -13.24 8.17 -4.80
CA GLY A 74 -13.91 6.96 -5.28
C GLY A 74 -13.22 5.68 -4.81
N GLU A 75 -12.88 4.81 -5.76
CA GLU A 75 -12.30 3.49 -5.48
C GLU A 75 -10.97 3.57 -4.73
N ILE A 76 -10.12 4.56 -5.04
CA ILE A 76 -8.84 4.75 -4.32
C ILE A 76 -9.08 4.97 -2.82
N LEU A 77 -10.03 5.85 -2.45
CA LEU A 77 -10.27 6.14 -1.04
C LEU A 77 -10.86 4.94 -0.28
N LYS A 78 -11.67 4.13 -0.96
CA LYS A 78 -12.20 2.89 -0.39
C LYS A 78 -11.07 1.89 -0.15
N ALA A 79 -10.25 1.62 -1.18
CA ALA A 79 -9.09 0.74 -1.08
C ALA A 79 -8.10 1.20 0.00
N ALA A 80 -7.77 2.49 0.01
CA ALA A 80 -6.87 3.11 0.97
C ALA A 80 -7.37 2.97 2.42
N SER A 81 -8.68 3.09 2.65
CA SER A 81 -9.25 2.96 4.00
C SER A 81 -9.12 1.55 4.56
N ILE A 82 -9.21 0.52 3.70
CA ILE A 82 -9.04 -0.88 4.11
C ILE A 82 -7.56 -1.16 4.34
N LEU A 83 -6.71 -0.82 3.38
CA LEU A 83 -5.27 -1.09 3.47
C LEU A 83 -4.60 -0.37 4.65
N ASP A 84 -5.04 0.84 5.01
CA ASP A 84 -4.51 1.57 6.18
C ASP A 84 -4.65 0.79 7.50
N LEU A 85 -5.63 -0.13 7.62
CA LEU A 85 -5.77 -0.99 8.79
C LEU A 85 -4.54 -1.88 8.97
N TYR A 86 -4.00 -2.39 7.85
CA TYR A 86 -2.92 -3.39 7.84
C TYR A 86 -1.55 -2.81 8.18
N TYR A 87 -1.40 -1.49 8.20
CA TYR A 87 -0.14 -0.84 8.58
C TYR A 87 0.33 -1.30 9.97
N THR A 88 -0.58 -1.36 10.94
CA THR A 88 -0.22 -1.76 12.33
C THR A 88 -0.59 -3.21 12.59
N THR A 89 -1.80 -3.64 12.18
CA THR A 89 -2.34 -4.96 12.52
C THR A 89 -1.58 -6.11 11.86
N GLY A 90 -1.01 -5.90 10.66
CA GLY A 90 -0.20 -6.91 9.98
C GLY A 90 1.17 -7.16 10.62
N ARG A 91 1.54 -6.38 11.66
CA ARG A 91 2.89 -6.40 12.25
C ARG A 91 2.91 -6.65 13.75
N TYR A 92 1.99 -6.05 14.50
CA TYR A 92 2.09 -6.02 15.95
C TYR A 92 0.94 -6.80 16.61
N PRO A 93 1.24 -7.77 17.51
CA PRO A 93 0.21 -8.51 18.24
C PRO A 93 -0.60 -7.67 19.23
N ASP A 94 -0.03 -6.57 19.75
CA ASP A 94 -0.64 -5.72 20.78
C ASP A 94 -1.89 -4.97 20.30
N VAL A 95 -2.06 -4.81 18.99
CA VAL A 95 -3.25 -4.19 18.37
C VAL A 95 -4.30 -5.20 17.94
N LEU A 96 -4.09 -6.50 18.19
CA LEU A 96 -5.02 -7.57 17.85
C LEU A 96 -5.73 -8.12 19.10
N PRO A 97 -6.94 -8.68 18.94
CA PRO A 97 -7.65 -9.36 20.02
C PRO A 97 -6.79 -10.47 20.65
N ASP A 98 -6.88 -10.59 21.97
CA ASP A 98 -6.19 -11.62 22.76
C ASP A 98 -4.66 -11.68 22.56
N HIS A 99 -4.05 -10.59 22.07
CA HIS A 99 -2.64 -10.52 21.72
C HIS A 99 -2.19 -11.61 20.73
N LEU A 100 -3.10 -12.08 19.87
CA LEU A 100 -2.78 -13.06 18.85
C LEU A 100 -1.68 -12.55 17.93
N PRO A 101 -0.69 -13.39 17.58
CA PRO A 101 0.30 -12.99 16.61
C PRO A 101 -0.37 -12.80 15.23
N PRO A 102 -0.03 -11.75 14.46
CA PRO A 102 -0.69 -11.47 13.19
C PRO A 102 -0.78 -12.66 12.22
N PHE A 103 0.25 -13.51 12.16
CA PHE A 103 0.26 -14.66 11.26
C PHE A 103 -0.80 -15.74 11.58
N GLU A 104 -1.35 -15.74 12.81
CA GLU A 104 -2.46 -16.62 13.20
C GLU A 104 -3.83 -15.95 13.05
N PHE A 105 -3.86 -14.62 12.93
CA PHE A 105 -5.10 -13.84 12.85
C PHE A 105 -5.56 -13.60 11.40
N PHE A 106 -4.63 -13.34 10.49
CA PHE A 106 -4.95 -12.99 9.11
C PHE A 106 -5.27 -14.21 8.25
N THR A 107 -6.35 -14.12 7.47
CA THR A 107 -6.80 -15.19 6.58
C THR A 107 -6.30 -15.00 5.15
N GLN A 108 -6.39 -16.07 4.36
CA GLN A 108 -6.09 -16.04 2.93
C GLN A 108 -6.99 -15.04 2.18
N GLU A 109 -8.28 -15.00 2.51
CA GLU A 109 -9.26 -14.11 1.85
C GLU A 109 -8.92 -12.64 2.10
N GLN A 110 -8.51 -12.29 3.31
CA GLN A 110 -8.07 -10.92 3.63
C GLN A 110 -6.81 -10.54 2.84
N ALA A 111 -5.86 -11.47 2.71
CA ALA A 111 -4.64 -11.26 1.94
C ALA A 111 -4.92 -11.14 0.44
N GLU A 112 -5.87 -11.93 -0.10
CA GLU A 112 -6.30 -11.86 -1.49
C GLU A 112 -7.00 -10.52 -1.80
N GLU A 113 -7.90 -10.08 -0.91
CA GLU A 113 -8.52 -8.76 -1.00
C GLU A 113 -7.46 -7.65 -0.97
N ALA A 114 -6.50 -7.73 -0.04
CA ALA A 114 -5.43 -6.74 0.08
C ALA A 114 -4.59 -6.64 -1.22
N LEU A 115 -4.25 -7.77 -1.84
CA LEU A 115 -3.56 -7.82 -3.13
C LEU A 115 -4.35 -7.12 -4.23
N ASN A 116 -5.65 -7.40 -4.33
CA ASN A 116 -6.52 -6.79 -5.34
C ASN A 116 -6.61 -5.27 -5.16
N LEU A 117 -6.78 -4.81 -3.91
CA LEU A 117 -6.82 -3.38 -3.59
C LEU A 117 -5.48 -2.68 -3.89
N ALA A 118 -4.36 -3.31 -3.54
CA ALA A 118 -3.03 -2.78 -3.82
C ALA A 118 -2.77 -2.68 -5.33
N LYS A 119 -3.17 -3.70 -6.10
CA LYS A 119 -3.13 -3.68 -7.59
C LYS A 119 -3.93 -2.53 -8.16
N THR A 120 -5.16 -2.31 -7.67
CA THR A 120 -6.00 -1.20 -8.12
C THR A 120 -5.32 0.15 -7.89
N ILE A 121 -4.77 0.39 -6.69
CA ILE A 121 -4.08 1.65 -6.38
C ILE A 121 -2.84 1.82 -7.27
N LEU A 122 -2.04 0.77 -7.44
CA LEU A 122 -0.83 0.82 -8.26
C LEU A 122 -1.15 1.12 -9.73
N GLN A 123 -2.16 0.46 -10.30
CA GLN A 123 -2.59 0.71 -11.68
C GLN A 123 -3.10 2.12 -11.90
N ILE A 124 -3.78 2.72 -10.91
CA ILE A 124 -4.21 4.11 -11.02
C ILE A 124 -3.02 5.05 -10.90
N ALA A 125 -2.10 4.79 -9.96
CA ALA A 125 -0.86 5.58 -9.84
C ALA A 125 -0.05 5.57 -11.15
N GLN A 126 0.07 4.41 -11.81
CA GLN A 126 0.74 4.29 -13.12
C GLN A 126 0.11 5.16 -14.21
N LYS A 127 -1.21 5.43 -14.15
CA LYS A 127 -1.90 6.30 -15.13
C LYS A 127 -1.73 7.79 -14.83
N GLU A 128 -1.30 8.14 -13.63
CA GLU A 128 -1.11 9.51 -13.15
C GLU A 128 0.33 10.02 -13.35
N LEU A 129 1.26 9.12 -13.72
CA LEU A 129 2.64 9.44 -14.10
C LEU A 129 2.76 9.56 -15.63
#